data_AF-A0A843J0G6-F1
#
_entry.id   AF-A0A843J0G6-F1
#
_cell.length_a   1.000
_cell.length_b   1.000
_cell.length_c   1.000
_cell.angle_alpha   90.00
_cell.angle_beta   90.00
_cell.angle_gamma   90.00
#
_symmetry.space_group_name_H-M   'P 1'
#
loop_
_entity.id
_entity.type
_entity.pdbx_description
1 polymer ?
#
loop_
_entity_poly.entity_id
_entity_poly.type
_entity_poly.pdbx_seq_one_letter_code
_entity_poly.pdbx_strand_id
1 'polypeptide(L)' 'MNPTAERTFRMKFTKLAMMLNFMILLVAIGILALFGLIPFYSIQIAVVCFVLAGVIAYLFAKHYKRDKEWLMAQD' A
#
# COMPACT_ATOMS: atom_id res chain seq x y z
N MET A 1 -9.36 22.60 14.71
CA MET A 1 -9.88 21.34 14.09
C MET A 1 -10.65 20.59 15.16
N ASN A 2 -11.89 20.14 14.88
CA ASN A 2 -12.74 19.45 15.85
C ASN A 2 -12.04 18.12 16.27
N PRO A 3 -11.91 17.77 17.57
CA PRO A 3 -11.15 16.59 18.02
C PRO A 3 -11.57 15.27 17.35
N THR A 4 -12.82 15.17 16.93
CA THR A 4 -13.34 14.02 16.18
C THR A 4 -12.74 13.93 14.76
N ALA A 5 -12.52 15.06 14.08
CA ALA A 5 -11.96 15.10 12.73
C ALA A 5 -10.48 14.72 12.70
N GLU A 6 -9.70 15.15 13.70
CA GLU A 6 -8.28 14.77 13.84
C GLU A 6 -8.12 13.26 14.04
N ARG A 7 -8.99 12.65 14.85
CA ARG A 7 -9.00 11.20 15.08
C ARG A 7 -9.31 10.43 13.80
N THR A 8 -10.27 10.89 13.00
CA THR A 8 -10.60 10.30 11.70
C THR A 8 -9.45 10.43 10.70
N PHE A 9 -8.78 11.59 10.68
CA PHE A 9 -7.60 11.80 9.83
C PHE A 9 -6.46 10.86 10.20
N ARG A 10 -6.12 10.74 11.49
CA ARG A 10 -5.10 9.80 11.98
C ARG A 10 -5.40 8.37 11.55
N MET A 11 -6.64 7.89 11.70
CA MET A 11 -7.01 6.54 11.26
C MET A 11 -6.86 6.34 9.75
N LYS A 12 -7.27 7.31 8.93
CA LYS A 12 -7.11 7.27 7.46
C LYS A 12 -5.64 7.22 7.08
N PHE A 13 -4.81 8.05 7.71
CA PHE A 13 -3.37 8.08 7.47
C PHE A 13 -2.68 6.77 7.90
N THR A 14 -3.02 6.22 9.07
CA THR A 14 -2.49 4.93 9.54
C THR A 14 -2.85 3.81 8.56
N LYS A 15 -4.09 3.78 8.05
CA LYS A 15 -4.50 2.81 7.02
C LYS A 15 -3.66 2.94 5.74
N LEU A 16 -3.42 4.16 5.30
CA LEU A 16 -2.59 4.46 4.12
C LEU A 16 -1.14 4.01 4.34
N ALA A 17 -0.56 4.34 5.49
CA ALA A 17 0.79 3.92 5.85
C ALA A 17 0.92 2.39 5.93
N MET A 18 -0.08 1.69 6.46
CA MET A 18 -0.12 0.23 6.51
C MET A 18 -0.16 -0.38 5.10
N MET A 19 -0.98 0.16 4.20
CA MET A 19 -1.02 -0.27 2.79
C MET A 19 0.32 -0.09 2.08
N LEU A 20 1.00 1.04 2.34
CA LEU A 20 2.32 1.30 1.77
C LEU A 20 3.37 0.31 2.29
N ASN A 21 3.39 0.04 3.59
CA ASN A 21 4.30 -0.94 4.18
C ASN A 21 4.07 -2.34 3.60
N PHE A 22 2.81 -2.75 3.44
CA PHE A 22 2.48 -4.05 2.84
C PHE A 22 2.97 -4.15 1.39
N MET A 23 2.85 -3.06 0.62
CA MET A 23 3.37 -2.99 -0.74
C MET A 23 4.90 -3.11 -0.78
N ILE A 24 5.62 -2.41 0.09
CA ILE A 24 7.08 -2.51 0.21
C ILE A 24 7.48 -3.96 0.52
N LEU A 25 6.73 -4.62 1.41
CA LEU A 25 7.00 -6.00 1.83
C LEU A 25 6.79 -6.99 0.66
N LEU A 26 5.72 -6.82 -0.13
CA LEU A 26 5.49 -7.61 -1.34
C LEU A 26 6.59 -7.40 -2.38
N VAL A 27 7.03 -6.16 -2.61
CA VAL A 27 8.11 -5.87 -3.56
C VAL A 27 9.43 -6.47 -3.08
N ALA A 28 9.74 -6.37 -1.78
CA ALA A 28 10.93 -6.99 -1.22
C ALA A 28 10.92 -8.52 -1.41
N ILE A 29 9.80 -9.19 -1.12
CA ILE A 29 9.64 -10.64 -1.36
C ILE A 29 9.79 -10.96 -2.85
N GLY A 30 9.18 -10.17 -3.73
CA GLY A 30 9.30 -10.36 -5.18
C GLY A 30 10.73 -10.25 -5.68
N ILE A 31 11.51 -9.29 -5.17
CA ILE A 31 12.94 -9.14 -5.49
C ILE A 31 13.74 -10.33 -4.95
N LEU A 32 13.54 -10.73 -3.70
CA LEU A 32 14.23 -11.89 -3.12
C LEU A 32 13.93 -13.18 -3.89
N ALA A 33 12.69 -13.33 -4.37
CA ALA A 33 12.29 -14.43 -5.22
C ALA A 33 13.03 -14.38 -6.58
N LEU A 34 13.12 -13.22 -7.23
CA LEU A 34 13.87 -13.06 -8.49
C LEU A 34 15.37 -13.39 -8.36
N PHE A 35 15.97 -13.11 -7.20
CA PHE A 35 17.36 -13.46 -6.92
C PHE A 35 17.59 -14.96 -6.68
N GLY A 36 16.55 -15.79 -6.76
CA GLY A 36 16.67 -17.24 -6.60
C GLY A 36 16.89 -17.68 -5.15
N LEU A 37 16.66 -16.79 -4.17
CA LEU A 37 16.74 -17.12 -2.75
C LEU A 37 15.63 -18.11 -2.33
N ILE A 38 14.54 -18.16 -3.11
CA ILE A 38 13.44 -19.10 -2.94
C ILE A 38 13.59 -20.21 -4.00
N PRO A 39 13.99 -21.44 -3.62
CA PRO A 39 14.37 -22.49 -4.57
C PRO A 39 13.19 -23.07 -5.37
N PHE A 40 11.95 -22.85 -4.95
CA PHE A 40 10.74 -23.34 -5.64
C PHE A 40 9.88 -22.18 -6.14
N TYR A 41 9.48 -22.27 -7.42
CA TYR A 41 8.54 -21.33 -8.04
C TYR A 41 8.94 -19.84 -7.93
N SER A 42 10.23 -19.54 -7.80
CA SER A 42 10.77 -18.18 -7.62
C SER A 42 10.18 -17.16 -8.59
N ILE A 43 10.13 -17.50 -9.87
CA ILE A 43 9.60 -16.61 -10.91
C ILE A 43 8.09 -16.41 -10.75
N GLN A 44 7.33 -17.48 -10.49
CA GLN A 44 5.88 -17.38 -10.30
C GLN A 44 5.53 -16.57 -9.05
N ILE A 45 6.27 -16.77 -7.95
CA ILE A 45 6.11 -16.01 -6.70
C ILE A 45 6.43 -14.54 -6.94
N ALA A 46 7.51 -14.24 -7.66
CA ALA A 46 7.87 -12.88 -8.03
C ALA A 46 6.73 -12.21 -8.83
N VAL A 47 6.24 -12.88 -9.89
CA VAL A 47 5.15 -12.36 -10.72
C VAL A 47 3.90 -12.07 -9.88
N VAL A 48 3.48 -13.01 -9.03
CA VAL A 48 2.31 -12.81 -8.15
C VAL A 48 2.52 -11.65 -7.18
N CYS A 49 3.72 -11.54 -6.58
CA CYS A 49 4.04 -10.43 -5.67
C CYS A 49 3.99 -9.07 -6.38
N PHE A 50 4.55 -8.96 -7.59
CA PHE A 50 4.53 -7.71 -8.36
C PHE A 50 3.12 -7.35 -8.85
N VAL A 51 2.32 -8.34 -9.27
CA VAL A 51 0.92 -8.11 -9.65
C VAL A 51 0.11 -7.62 -8.45
N LEU A 52 0.24 -8.27 -7.29
CA LEU A 52 -0.41 -7.84 -6.05
C LEU A 52 0.05 -6.45 -5.63
N ALA A 53 1.35 -6.16 -5.69
CA ALA A 53 1.89 -4.84 -5.37
C ALA A 53 1.30 -3.77 -6.30
N GLY A 54 1.17 -4.06 -7.60
CA GLY A 54 0.56 -3.16 -8.58
C GLY A 54 -0.93 -2.89 -8.29
N VAL A 55 -1.70 -3.92 -7.95
CA VAL A 55 -3.11 -3.78 -7.56
C VAL A 55 -3.24 -2.92 -6.30
N ILE A 56 -2.41 -3.17 -5.28
CA ILE A 56 -2.42 -2.41 -4.04
C ILE A 56 -1.97 -0.97 -4.26
N ALA A 57 -1.01 -0.74 -5.16
CA ALA A 57 -0.58 0.62 -5.55
C ALA A 57 -1.71 1.41 -6.19
N TYR A 58 -2.47 0.78 -7.09
CA TYR A 58 -3.64 1.41 -7.70
C TYR A 58 -4.71 1.75 -6.64
N LEU A 59 -5.03 0.81 -5.74
CA LEU A 59 -5.98 1.05 -4.65
C LEU A 59 -5.50 2.15 -3.70
N PHE A 60 -4.21 2.15 -3.35
CA PHE A 60 -3.58 3.19 -2.54
C PHE A 60 -3.73 4.57 -3.19
N ALA A 61 -3.41 4.69 -4.48
CA ALA A 61 -3.54 5.96 -5.21
C ALA A 61 -5.00 6.46 -5.22
N LYS A 62 -5.97 5.56 -5.40
CA LYS A 62 -7.40 5.89 -5.36
C LYS A 62 -7.83 6.35 -3.96
N HIS A 63 -7.41 5.64 -2.91
CA HIS A 63 -7.71 6.01 -1.52
C HIS A 63 -7.06 7.33 -1.13
N TYR A 64 -5.81 7.55 -1.51
CA TYR A 64 -5.06 8.77 -1.26
C TYR A 64 -5.76 9.98 -1.88
N LYS A 65 -6.15 9.90 -3.16
CA LYS A 65 -6.88 10.98 -3.84
C LYS A 65 -8.19 11.33 -3.13
N ARG A 66 -9.00 10.31 -2.82
CA ARG A 66 -10.29 10.50 -2.14
C ARG A 66 -10.12 11.11 -0.74
N ASP A 67 -9.15 10.64 0.03
CA ASP A 67 -8.93 11.15 1.38
C ASP A 67 -8.32 12.57 1.34
N LYS A 68 -7.51 12.89 0.32
CA LYS A 68 -7.01 14.26 0.05
C LYS A 68 -8.13 15.23 -0.34
N GLU A 69 -9.05 14.83 -1.21
CA GLU A 69 -10.23 15.62 -1.58
C GLU A 69 -11.12 15.89 -0.36
N TRP A 70 -11.30 14.88 0.49
CA TRP A 70 -12.02 15.05 1.76
C TRP A 70 -11.34 16.05 2.71
N LEU A 71 -10.00 16.03 2.79
CA LEU A 71 -9.23 17.01 3.57
C LEU A 71 -9.38 18.43 3.03
N MET A 72 -9.29 18.61 1.72
CA MET A 72 -9.45 19.92 1.07
C MET A 72 -10.86 20.49 1.23
N ALA A 73 -11.87 19.63 1.40
CA ALA A 73 -13.24 20.04 1.70
C ALA A 73 -13.49 20.34 3.20
N GLN A 74 -12.50 20.08 4.07
CA GLN A 74 -12.57 20.38 5.51
C GLN A 74 -11.79 21.66 5.88
N ASP A 75 -11.00 22.24 4.96
CA ASP A 75 -10.45 23.60 5.03
C ASP A 75 -11.52 24.64 4.67
#